data_AF-A0A6C0AYP1-F1
#
_entry.id   AF-A0A6C0AYP1-F1
#
_cell.length_a   1.000
_cell.length_b   1.000
_cell.length_c   1.000
_cell.angle_alpha   90.00
_cell.angle_beta   90.00
_cell.angle_gamma   90.00
#
_symmetry.space_group_name_H-M   'P 1'
#
loop_
_entity.id
_entity.type
_entity.pdbx_description
1 polymer ?
#
loop_
_entity_poly.entity_id
_entity_poly.type
_entity_poly.pdbx_seq_one_letter_code
_entity_poly.pdbx_strand_id
1 'polypeptide(L)'
;MKIYTPISIPKNIYDLNLLQINITQYKDIYSSDGIFRIQNDNIYQLIPQDKPIEKTTYNNTEFIIDKSYFSFRNEIYCIPIIHLEFNIEYIEFKLNNKSKISLIIEKTNNIIIDTYFYTKENNLHNYLKDDILLIHSLLNNNKQY
;
A
#
# COMPACT_ATOMS: atom_id res chain seq x y z
N MET A 1 2.67 -3.73 -7.91
CA MET A 1 2.71 -4.93 -7.05
C MET A 1 2.87 -4.51 -5.60
N LYS A 2 2.23 -5.23 -4.69
CA LYS A 2 2.47 -5.15 -3.24
C LYS A 2 3.56 -6.15 -2.86
N ILE A 3 4.45 -5.77 -1.96
CA ILE A 3 5.58 -6.56 -1.52
C ILE A 3 5.58 -6.56 0.00
N TYR A 4 5.47 -7.75 0.58
CA TYR A 4 5.47 -7.96 2.02
C TYR A 4 6.80 -8.56 2.46
N THR A 5 7.26 -8.11 3.61
CA THR A 5 8.47 -8.60 4.27
C THR A 5 8.14 -8.89 5.73
N PRO A 6 8.76 -9.89 6.38
CA PRO A 6 8.53 -10.21 7.80
C PRO A 6 9.02 -9.12 8.77
N ILE A 7 9.66 -8.10 8.21
CA ILE A 7 10.17 -6.91 8.86
C ILE A 7 9.04 -6.09 9.50
N SER A 8 9.17 -5.82 10.80
CA SER A 8 8.22 -4.97 11.54
C SER A 8 8.48 -3.49 11.26
N ILE A 9 7.43 -2.74 10.94
CA ILE A 9 7.51 -1.29 10.81
C ILE A 9 7.34 -0.64 12.20
N PRO A 10 8.17 0.34 12.60
CA PRO A 10 8.03 1.04 13.86
C PRO A 10 6.63 1.64 14.03
N LYS A 11 6.15 1.77 15.28
CA LYS A 11 4.85 2.42 15.54
C LYS A 11 4.86 3.93 15.30
N ASN A 12 6.02 4.58 15.43
CA ASN A 12 6.22 6.02 15.18
C ASN A 12 6.93 6.24 13.85
N ILE A 13 6.15 6.43 12.78
CA ILE A 13 6.64 6.52 11.39
C ILE A 13 6.69 7.98 10.93
N TYR A 14 6.07 8.87 11.70
CA TYR A 14 5.96 10.29 11.36
C TYR A 14 7.22 11.10 11.65
N ASP A 15 8.19 10.55 12.38
CA ASP A 15 9.49 11.21 12.67
C ASP A 15 10.53 11.02 11.53
N LEU A 16 10.09 10.54 10.37
CA LEU A 16 10.95 10.33 9.21
C LEU A 16 11.08 11.61 8.38
N ASN A 17 11.79 12.60 8.92
CA ASN A 17 12.14 13.83 8.18
C ASN A 17 12.91 13.56 6.87
N LEU A 18 13.38 12.33 6.66
CA LEU A 18 14.12 11.89 5.48
C LEU A 18 13.21 11.35 4.35
N LEU A 19 11.92 11.10 4.63
CA LEU A 19 10.99 10.55 3.65
C LEU A 19 9.97 11.60 3.22
N GLN A 20 9.65 11.60 1.94
CA GLN A 20 8.50 12.31 1.41
C GLN A 20 7.24 11.52 1.75
N ILE A 21 6.24 12.24 2.28
CA ILE A 21 4.97 11.67 2.74
C ILE A 21 3.85 12.21 1.86
N ASN A 22 3.10 11.34 1.22
CA ASN A 22 1.86 11.68 0.53
C ASN A 22 0.69 10.97 1.21
N ILE A 23 -0.36 11.71 1.54
CA ILE A 23 -1.57 11.17 2.16
C ILE A 23 -2.71 11.28 1.16
N THR A 24 -3.38 10.16 0.90
CA THR A 24 -4.60 10.10 0.10
C THR A 24 -5.72 9.51 0.95
N GLN A 25 -6.89 10.11 0.88
CA GLN A 25 -8.08 9.60 1.55
C GLN A 25 -9.10 9.14 0.52
N TYR A 26 -9.73 8.01 0.78
CA TYR A 26 -10.84 7.50 -0.03
C TYR A 26 -11.76 6.67 0.86
N LYS A 27 -12.95 6.37 0.34
CA LYS A 27 -13.91 5.49 1.01
C LYS A 27 -14.10 4.23 0.17
N ASP A 28 -13.86 3.07 0.77
CA ASP A 28 -14.23 1.78 0.18
C ASP A 28 -15.59 1.33 0.70
N ILE A 29 -16.42 0.82 -0.20
CA ILE A 29 -17.80 0.40 0.04
C ILE A 29 -17.92 -1.05 -0.37
N TYR A 30 -18.36 -1.90 0.55
CA TYR A 30 -18.54 -3.33 0.33
C TYR A 30 -20.04 -3.66 0.35
N SER A 31 -20.50 -4.37 -0.67
CA SER A 31 -21.90 -4.75 -0.84
C SER A 31 -22.02 -6.11 -1.51
N SER A 32 -23.24 -6.65 -1.60
CA SER A 32 -23.52 -7.83 -2.41
C SER A 32 -23.21 -7.63 -3.90
N ASP A 33 -23.25 -6.38 -4.37
CA ASP A 33 -23.13 -6.04 -5.79
C ASP A 33 -21.67 -5.76 -6.20
N GLY A 34 -20.76 -5.79 -5.22
CA GLY A 34 -19.33 -5.64 -5.42
C GLY A 34 -18.68 -4.63 -4.48
N ILE A 35 -17.45 -4.27 -4.82
CA ILE A 35 -16.62 -3.31 -4.10
C ILE A 35 -16.62 -2.01 -4.89
N PHE A 36 -16.86 -0.89 -4.20
CA PHE A 36 -16.85 0.44 -4.78
C PHE A 36 -15.86 1.32 -4.04
N ARG A 37 -15.28 2.30 -4.73
CA ARG A 37 -14.43 3.32 -4.14
C ARG A 37 -14.97 4.69 -4.47
N ILE A 38 -15.11 5.53 -3.45
CA ILE A 38 -15.35 6.96 -3.60
C ILE A 38 -14.02 7.69 -3.37
N GLN A 39 -13.55 8.39 -4.39
CA GLN A 39 -12.30 9.15 -4.33
C GLN A 39 -12.40 10.39 -5.23
N ASN A 40 -12.05 11.56 -4.68
CA ASN A 40 -12.13 12.84 -5.38
C ASN A 40 -13.51 13.07 -6.02
N ASP A 41 -14.58 12.89 -5.25
CA ASP A 41 -15.99 13.01 -5.68
C ASP A 41 -16.43 12.08 -6.83
N ASN A 42 -15.59 11.11 -7.21
CA ASN A 42 -15.91 10.11 -8.22
C ASN A 42 -16.16 8.75 -7.57
N ILE A 43 -17.09 7.99 -8.14
CA ILE A 43 -17.41 6.62 -7.73
C ILE A 43 -16.89 5.66 -8.78
N TYR A 44 -16.17 4.64 -8.32
CA TYR A 44 -15.63 3.58 -9.16
C TYR A 44 -16.11 2.23 -8.63
N GLN A 45 -16.43 1.29 -9.52
CA GLN A 45 -16.53 -0.12 -9.14
C GLN A 45 -15.15 -0.75 -9.29
N LEU A 46 -14.66 -1.37 -8.21
CA LEU A 46 -13.38 -2.06 -8.18
C LEU A 46 -13.59 -3.52 -8.58
N ILE A 47 -12.93 -3.94 -9.66
CA ILE A 47 -12.98 -5.33 -10.13
C ILE A 47 -11.63 -5.98 -9.80
N PRO A 48 -11.59 -6.94 -8.86
CA PRO A 48 -10.33 -7.59 -8.48
C PRO A 48 -9.78 -8.41 -9.65
N GLN A 49 -8.48 -8.24 -9.91
CA GLN A 49 -7.70 -8.99 -10.87
C GLN A 49 -6.64 -9.77 -10.09
N ASP A 50 -6.96 -11.02 -9.76
CA ASP A 50 -6.10 -11.85 -8.94
C ASP A 50 -4.94 -12.45 -9.72
N LYS A 51 -3.79 -12.61 -9.05
CA LYS A 51 -2.57 -13.20 -9.58
C LYS A 51 -1.95 -14.13 -8.54
N PRO A 52 -1.29 -15.22 -8.98
CA PRO A 52 -0.55 -16.08 -8.05
C PRO A 52 0.47 -15.28 -7.23
N ILE A 53 0.49 -15.53 -5.92
CA ILE A 53 1.47 -14.96 -5.01
C ILE A 53 2.84 -15.60 -5.30
N GLU A 54 3.88 -14.77 -5.40
CA GLU A 54 5.26 -15.22 -5.57
C GLU A 54 6.04 -15.08 -4.25
N LYS A 55 7.03 -15.94 -4.04
CA LYS A 55 7.94 -15.86 -2.89
C LYS A 55 9.38 -15.90 -3.37
N THR A 56 10.24 -15.08 -2.77
CA THR A 56 11.67 -15.06 -3.07
C THR A 56 12.46 -14.65 -1.83
N THR A 57 13.73 -15.02 -1.78
CA THR A 57 14.63 -14.67 -0.68
C THR A 57 15.78 -13.84 -1.22
N TYR A 58 16.18 -12.81 -0.47
CA TYR A 58 17.34 -11.98 -0.79
C TYR A 58 17.95 -11.45 0.51
N ASN A 59 19.27 -11.58 0.67
CA ASN A 59 19.99 -11.21 1.91
C ASN A 59 19.29 -11.72 3.20
N ASN A 60 18.94 -13.01 3.21
CA ASN A 60 18.22 -13.68 4.31
C ASN A 60 16.85 -13.07 4.66
N THR A 61 16.31 -12.20 3.82
CA THR A 61 14.97 -11.63 3.95
C THR A 61 14.03 -12.31 2.97
N GLU A 62 12.92 -12.84 3.46
CA GLU A 62 11.83 -13.35 2.63
C GLU A 62 10.98 -12.19 2.10
N PHE A 63 10.64 -12.26 0.82
CA PHE A 63 9.75 -11.33 0.14
C PHE A 63 8.55 -12.12 -0.39
N ILE A 64 7.35 -11.69 -0.02
CA ILE A 64 6.09 -12.18 -0.56
C ILE A 64 5.58 -11.12 -1.51
N ILE A 65 5.34 -11.48 -2.76
CA ILE A 65 5.00 -10.55 -3.84
C ILE A 65 3.56 -10.84 -4.27
N ASP A 66 2.71 -9.84 -4.14
CA ASP A 66 1.34 -9.84 -4.61
C ASP A 66 1.22 -8.90 -5.84
N LYS A 67 0.93 -9.49 -6.99
CA LYS A 67 0.74 -8.78 -8.27
C LYS A 67 -0.74 -8.53 -8.56
N SER A 68 -1.64 -8.91 -7.67
CA SER A 68 -3.07 -8.62 -7.77
C SER A 68 -3.33 -7.12 -7.72
N TYR A 69 -4.37 -6.68 -8.42
CA TYR A 69 -4.74 -5.27 -8.50
C TYR A 69 -6.24 -5.13 -8.74
N PHE A 70 -6.77 -3.92 -8.57
CA PHE A 70 -8.13 -3.58 -8.97
C PHE A 70 -8.11 -2.90 -10.33
N SER A 71 -8.92 -3.39 -11.27
CA SER A 71 -9.32 -2.58 -12.43
C SER A 71 -10.52 -1.72 -12.05
N PHE A 72 -10.59 -0.53 -12.62
CA PHE A 72 -11.64 0.44 -12.33
C PHE A 72 -12.68 0.41 -13.44
N ARG A 73 -13.94 0.18 -13.08
CA ARG A 73 -15.07 0.47 -13.93
C ARG A 73 -15.62 1.84 -13.54
N ASN A 74 -15.57 2.76 -14.49
CA ASN A 74 -16.02 4.15 -14.35
C ASN A 74 -17.54 4.25 -14.59
N GLU A 75 -18.05 5.48 -14.56
CA GLU A 75 -19.46 5.81 -14.88
C GLU A 75 -20.47 5.17 -13.91
N ILE A 76 -20.08 5.05 -12.65
CA ILE A 76 -20.96 4.65 -11.56
C ILE A 76 -21.55 5.91 -10.93
N TYR A 77 -22.87 5.99 -10.84
CA TYR A 77 -23.57 7.16 -10.31
C TYR A 77 -24.26 6.90 -8.98
N CYS A 78 -24.37 5.63 -8.57
CA CYS A 78 -25.01 5.24 -7.33
C CYS A 78 -24.24 4.12 -6.65
N ILE A 79 -24.31 4.12 -5.32
CA ILE A 79 -23.84 3.03 -4.47
C ILE A 79 -25.04 2.18 -4.04
N PRO A 80 -24.87 0.88 -3.81
CA PRO A 80 -25.93 0.02 -3.32
C PRO A 80 -26.48 0.52 -1.97
N ILE A 81 -27.79 0.36 -1.73
CA ILE A 81 -28.43 0.85 -0.49
C ILE A 81 -27.90 0.13 0.74
N ILE A 82 -27.73 -1.19 0.65
CA ILE A 82 -27.21 -2.03 1.73
C ILE A 82 -25.71 -2.23 1.49
N HIS A 83 -24.88 -1.63 2.34
CA HIS A 83 -23.43 -1.69 2.22
C HIS A 83 -22.72 -1.46 3.56
N LEU A 84 -21.43 -1.78 3.58
CA LEU A 84 -20.49 -1.41 4.63
C LEU A 84 -19.53 -0.35 4.09
N GLU A 85 -19.21 0.65 4.90
CA GLU A 85 -18.29 1.73 4.53
C GLU A 85 -17.01 1.68 5.36
N PHE A 86 -15.88 1.90 4.70
CA PHE A 86 -14.57 2.02 5.33
C PHE A 86 -13.87 3.27 4.80
N ASN A 87 -13.59 4.22 5.69
CA ASN A 87 -12.76 5.37 5.37
C ASN A 87 -11.29 4.96 5.47
N ILE A 88 -10.60 4.97 4.34
CA ILE A 88 -9.21 4.56 4.24
C ILE A 88 -8.31 5.80 4.14
N GLU A 89 -7.33 5.85 5.02
CA GLU A 89 -6.18 6.75 4.90
C GLU A 89 -5.01 5.95 4.31
N TYR A 90 -4.61 6.30 3.10
CA TYR A 90 -3.49 5.72 2.38
C TYR A 90 -2.29 6.65 2.50
N ILE A 91 -1.27 6.20 3.23
CA ILE A 91 -0.06 6.97 3.52
C ILE A 91 1.09 6.34 2.74
N GLU A 92 1.64 7.11 1.80
CA GLU A 92 2.79 6.72 0.99
C GLU A 92 4.05 7.43 1.48
N PHE A 93 5.07 6.63 1.82
CA PHE A 93 6.41 7.10 2.17
C PHE A 93 7.39 6.77 1.04
N LYS A 94 8.14 7.76 0.57
CA LYS A 94 9.17 7.62 -0.48
C LYS A 94 10.48 8.25 -0.06
N LEU A 95 11.61 7.66 -0.46
CA LEU A 95 12.94 8.27 -0.28
C LEU A 95 13.05 9.59 -1.06
N ASN A 96 12.51 9.63 -2.26
CA ASN A 96 12.42 10.81 -3.12
C ASN A 96 11.44 10.57 -4.28
N ASN A 97 11.12 11.63 -5.03
CA ASN A 97 10.18 11.59 -6.17
C ASN A 97 10.61 10.66 -7.32
N LYS A 98 11.89 10.26 -7.38
CA LYS A 98 12.41 9.33 -8.40
C LYS A 98 12.43 7.88 -7.91
N SER A 99 12.18 7.64 -6.62
CA SER A 99 12.16 6.29 -6.08
C SER A 99 11.03 5.47 -6.69
N LYS A 100 11.37 4.25 -7.13
CA LYS A 100 10.42 3.30 -7.72
C LYS A 100 9.70 2.44 -6.67
N ILE A 101 10.12 2.55 -5.41
CA ILE A 101 9.56 1.87 -4.27
C ILE A 101 8.99 2.91 -3.32
N SER A 102 7.81 2.63 -2.80
CA SER A 102 7.26 3.31 -1.64
C SER A 102 6.93 2.32 -0.55
N LEU A 103 7.02 2.76 0.69
CA LEU A 103 6.35 2.09 1.80
C LEU A 103 4.93 2.65 1.91
N ILE A 104 3.95 1.77 1.94
CA ILE A 104 2.53 2.10 2.06
C ILE A 104 2.01 1.63 3.41
N ILE A 105 1.20 2.49 4.02
CA ILE A 105 0.45 2.20 5.24
C ILE A 105 -0.99 2.58 5.00
N GLU A 106 -1.89 1.61 5.12
CA GLU A 106 -3.32 1.82 5.04
C GLU A 106 -3.90 1.80 6.45
N LYS A 107 -4.73 2.81 6.76
CA LYS A 107 -5.42 2.92 8.04
C LYS A 107 -6.92 3.06 7.85
N THR A 108 -7.65 2.50 8.80
CA THR A 108 -9.08 2.75 8.99
C THR A 108 -9.31 3.16 10.43
N ASN A 109 -9.96 4.30 10.67
CA ASN A 109 -10.22 4.80 12.03
C ASN A 109 -8.97 4.83 12.93
N ASN A 110 -7.84 5.32 12.38
CA ASN A 110 -6.51 5.35 13.01
C ASN A 110 -5.88 3.99 13.33
N ILE A 111 -6.50 2.88 12.93
CA ILE A 111 -5.96 1.52 13.07
C ILE A 111 -5.25 1.15 11.77
N ILE A 112 -3.99 0.72 11.83
CA ILE A 112 -3.24 0.21 10.69
C ILE A 112 -3.86 -1.13 10.28
N ILE A 113 -4.35 -1.22 9.04
CA ILE A 113 -4.97 -2.43 8.48
C ILE A 113 -4.05 -3.17 7.52
N ASP A 114 -3.15 -2.46 6.84
CA ASP A 114 -2.18 -3.06 5.93
C ASP A 114 -0.88 -2.24 5.92
N THR A 115 0.23 -2.90 5.64
CA THR A 115 1.56 -2.30 5.57
C THR A 115 2.43 -3.10 4.61
N TYR A 116 2.85 -2.47 3.52
CA TYR A 116 3.54 -3.14 2.42
C TYR A 116 4.40 -2.18 1.63
N PHE A 117 5.39 -2.70 0.90
CA PHE A 117 6.10 -1.94 -0.11
C PHE A 117 5.36 -2.01 -1.45
N TYR A 118 5.35 -0.91 -2.20
CA TYR A 118 4.69 -0.83 -3.49
C TYR A 118 5.66 -0.40 -4.59
N THR A 119 5.53 -1.02 -5.77
CA THR A 119 6.18 -0.56 -6.99
C THR A 119 5.28 -0.75 -8.21
N LYS A 120 5.45 0.11 -9.21
CA LYS A 120 4.82 -0.01 -10.54
C LYS A 120 5.60 -0.91 -11.49
N GLU A 121 6.79 -1.37 -11.09
CA GLU A 121 7.59 -2.30 -11.88
C GLU A 121 6.88 -3.66 -11.98
N ASN A 122 7.14 -4.39 -13.07
CA ASN A 122 6.55 -5.71 -13.30
C ASN A 122 7.27 -6.83 -12.53
N ASN A 123 8.54 -6.61 -12.19
CA ASN A 123 9.40 -7.58 -11.51
C ASN A 123 10.13 -6.94 -10.33
N LEU A 124 10.35 -7.72 -9.27
CA LEU A 124 11.12 -7.30 -8.10
C LEU A 124 12.62 -7.58 -8.32
N HIS A 125 13.28 -6.66 -9.01
CA HIS A 125 14.73 -6.69 -9.23
C HIS A 125 15.52 -6.48 -7.93
N ASN A 126 16.77 -6.96 -7.88
CA ASN A 126 17.60 -6.86 -6.68
C ASN A 126 17.79 -5.43 -6.17
N TYR A 127 17.97 -4.43 -7.06
CA TYR A 127 18.09 -3.03 -6.65
C TYR A 127 16.86 -2.48 -5.92
N LEU A 128 15.65 -2.98 -6.25
CA LEU A 128 14.43 -2.62 -5.52
C LEU A 128 14.40 -3.29 -4.13
N LYS A 129 14.95 -4.51 -4.01
CA LYS A 129 15.09 -5.18 -2.72
C LYS A 129 16.10 -4.45 -1.84
N ASP A 130 17.20 -3.96 -2.41
CA ASP A 130 18.16 -3.09 -1.72
C ASP A 130 17.50 -1.81 -1.21
N ASP A 131 16.69 -1.14 -2.02
CA ASP A 131 15.91 0.04 -1.61
C ASP A 131 14.94 -0.27 -0.45
N ILE A 132 14.26 -1.41 -0.49
CA ILE A 132 13.37 -1.87 0.60
C ILE A 132 14.18 -2.05 1.90
N LEU A 133 15.33 -2.73 1.83
CA LEU A 133 16.19 -2.95 2.99
C LEU A 133 16.76 -1.64 3.54
N LEU A 134 17.09 -0.69 2.67
CA LEU A 134 17.53 0.66 3.06
C LEU A 134 16.43 1.40 3.82
N ILE A 135 15.20 1.47 3.27
CA ILE A 135 14.06 2.11 3.94
C ILE A 135 13.82 1.47 5.31
N HIS A 136 13.88 0.14 5.39
CA HIS A 136 13.77 -0.56 6.66
C HIS A 136 14.88 -0.19 7.66
N SER A 137 16.13 -0.07 7.20
CA SER A 137 17.24 0.33 8.08
C SER A 137 17.05 1.74 8.65
N LEU A 138 16.56 2.69 7.82
CA LEU A 138 16.26 4.05 8.24
C LEU A 138 15.14 4.10 9.28
N LEU A 139 14.11 3.28 9.10
CA LEU A 139 12.99 3.15 10.04
C LEU A 139 13.45 2.65 11.42
N ASN A 140 14.41 1.72 11.48
CA ASN A 140 14.87 1.17 12.75
C ASN A 140 15.96 2.01 13.43
N ASN A 141 16.81 2.70 12.67
CA ASN A 141 17.89 3.50 13.23
C ASN A 141 17.39 4.74 13.99
N ASN A 142 16.17 5.20 13.72
CA ASN A 142 15.51 6.27 14.49
C ASN A 142 15.07 5.86 15.90
N LYS A 143 15.36 4.63 16.36
CA LYS A 143 15.10 4.18 17.74
C LYS A 143 16.24 4.48 18.74
N GLN A 144 17.33 5.15 18.32
CA GLN A 144 18.55 5.30 19.13
C GLN A 144 18.78 6.66 19.81
N TYR A 145 17.77 7.52 19.98
CA TYR A 145 17.92 8.75 20.77
C TYR A 145 16.81 8.89 21.82
#